data_AF-D0MDW0-F1
#
_entry.id   AF-D0MDW0-F1
#
_cell.length_a   1.000
_cell.length_b   1.000
_cell.length_c   1.000
_cell.angle_alpha   90.00
_cell.angle_beta   90.00
_cell.angle_gamma   90.00
#
_symmetry.space_group_name_H-M   'P 1'
#
loop_
_entity.id
_entity.type
_entity.pdbx_description
1 polymer ?
#
loop_
_entity_poly.entity_id
_entity_poly.type
_entity_poly.pdbx_seq_one_letter_code
_entity_poly.pdbx_strand_id
1 'polypeptide(L)'
;MKQWLKKWLGRKRLTCEEVNQFLAAYLDGALDARTRAAFEAHLQACADCQAYLDQYRKTIELTRRAAEVPEPPQELIEQTLAFLRERLSQK
;
A
#
# COMPACT_ATOMS: atom_id res chain seq x y z
N MET A 1 -13.91 -8.66 11.23
CA MET A 1 -14.86 -7.98 12.14
C MET A 1 -14.50 -7.93 13.64
N LYS A 2 -13.52 -8.68 14.20
CA LYS A 2 -12.98 -8.43 15.58
C LYS A 2 -11.47 -8.75 15.72
N GLN A 3 -10.82 -9.12 14.62
CA GLN A 3 -9.50 -9.75 14.64
C GLN A 3 -8.37 -8.74 14.81
N TRP A 4 -8.51 -7.54 14.23
CA TRP A 4 -7.53 -6.46 14.27
C TRP A 4 -7.32 -5.93 15.71
N LEU A 5 -8.41 -5.62 16.42
CA LEU A 5 -8.36 -5.16 17.82
C LEU A 5 -7.70 -6.17 18.76
N LYS A 6 -8.00 -7.47 18.61
CA LYS A 6 -7.40 -8.53 19.45
C LYS A 6 -5.91 -8.73 19.17
N LYS A 7 -5.48 -8.63 17.91
CA LYS A 7 -4.07 -8.79 17.53
C LYS A 7 -3.23 -7.58 17.91
N TRP A 8 -3.81 -6.38 17.88
CA TRP A 8 -3.15 -5.14 18.22
C TRP A 8 -3.00 -4.92 19.74
N LEU A 9 -3.98 -5.38 20.53
CA LEU A 9 -3.90 -5.41 22.01
C LEU A 9 -3.10 -6.61 22.55
N GLY A 10 -2.80 -7.60 21.71
CA GLY A 10 -1.85 -8.66 22.03
C GLY A 10 -0.44 -8.24 21.62
N ARG A 11 0.58 -8.60 22.40
CA ARG A 11 2.02 -8.41 22.06
C ARG A 11 2.50 -9.18 20.81
N LYS A 12 1.62 -9.46 19.84
CA LYS A 12 1.97 -10.09 18.56
C LYS A 12 2.30 -8.99 17.55
N ARG A 13 3.49 -9.09 16.93
CA ARG A 13 3.88 -8.22 15.82
C ARG A 13 2.95 -8.47 14.63
N LEU A 14 2.31 -7.41 14.13
CA LEU A 14 1.57 -7.45 12.88
C LEU A 14 2.55 -7.59 11.72
N THR A 15 2.18 -8.34 10.69
CA THR A 15 2.95 -8.38 9.44
C THR A 15 2.66 -7.14 8.59
N CYS A 16 3.56 -6.81 7.66
CA CYS A 16 3.32 -5.71 6.71
C CYS A 16 2.03 -5.90 5.91
N GLU A 17 1.74 -7.15 5.50
CA GLU A 17 0.51 -7.51 4.78
C GLU A 17 -0.75 -7.24 5.61
N GLU A 18 -0.74 -7.64 6.88
CA GLU A 18 -1.85 -7.36 7.79
C GLU A 18 -2.09 -5.86 7.95
N VAL A 19 -1.03 -5.07 8.14
CA VAL A 19 -1.16 -3.60 8.25
C VAL A 19 -1.73 -3.01 6.97
N ASN A 20 -1.24 -3.41 5.79
CA ASN A 20 -1.72 -2.90 4.51
C ASN A 20 -3.21 -3.20 4.28
N GLN A 21 -3.64 -4.44 4.57
CA GLN A 21 -5.06 -4.82 4.45
C GLN A 21 -5.95 -4.01 5.39
N PHE A 22 -5.48 -3.73 6.61
CA PHE A 22 -6.20 -2.91 7.56
C PHE A 22 -6.34 -1.46 7.07
N LEU A 23 -5.25 -0.85 6.58
CA LEU A 23 -5.27 0.52 6.08
C LEU A 23 -6.13 0.68 4.83
N ALA A 24 -6.10 -0.30 3.91
CA ALA A 24 -7.02 -0.34 2.78
C ALA A 24 -8.47 -0.34 3.26
N ALA A 25 -8.83 -1.24 4.17
CA ALA A 25 -10.19 -1.31 4.71
C ALA A 25 -10.60 -0.03 5.47
N TYR A 26 -9.68 0.65 6.14
CA TYR A 26 -9.94 1.95 6.78
C TYR A 26 -10.27 3.03 5.74
N LEU A 27 -9.45 3.14 4.69
CA LEU A 27 -9.63 4.15 3.64
C LEU A 27 -10.86 3.88 2.77
N ASP A 28 -11.21 2.62 2.54
CA ASP A 28 -12.42 2.21 1.82
C ASP A 28 -13.70 2.36 2.68
N GLY A 29 -13.56 2.72 3.97
CA GLY A 29 -14.68 2.82 4.89
C GLY A 29 -15.31 1.46 5.26
N ALA A 30 -14.62 0.36 5.00
CA ALA A 30 -15.09 -1.01 5.22
C ALA A 30 -14.94 -1.51 6.67
N LEU A 31 -14.32 -0.71 7.56
CA LEU A 31 -14.23 -1.02 8.98
C LEU A 31 -15.58 -0.78 9.69
N ASP A 32 -15.88 -1.65 10.67
CA ASP A 32 -16.99 -1.40 11.58
C ASP A 32 -16.73 -0.15 12.44
N ALA A 33 -17.80 0.52 12.88
CA ALA A 33 -17.73 1.80 13.57
C ALA A 33 -16.84 1.78 14.82
N ARG A 34 -16.88 0.69 15.58
CA ARG A 34 -16.05 0.54 16.79
C ARG A 34 -14.57 0.43 16.44
N THR A 35 -14.21 -0.42 15.47
CA THR A 35 -12.82 -0.56 15.04
C THR A 35 -12.30 0.74 14.42
N ARG A 36 -13.12 1.43 13.62
CA ARG A 36 -12.77 2.73 13.04
C ARG A 36 -12.48 3.78 14.11
N ALA A 37 -13.39 3.97 15.08
CA ALA A 37 -13.22 4.93 16.15
C ALA A 37 -11.97 4.65 17.00
N ALA A 38 -11.68 3.38 17.28
CA ALA A 38 -10.46 2.99 17.99
C ALA A 38 -9.18 3.34 17.21
N PHE A 39 -9.18 3.15 15.89
CA PHE A 39 -8.04 3.53 15.05
C PHE A 39 -7.90 5.05 14.91
N GLU A 40 -9.01 5.78 14.78
CA GLU A 40 -8.97 7.25 14.77
C GLU A 40 -8.40 7.80 16.09
N ALA A 41 -8.80 7.23 17.24
CA ALA A 41 -8.20 7.57 18.54
C ALA A 41 -6.70 7.26 18.59
N HIS A 42 -6.26 6.16 17.97
CA HIS A 42 -4.84 5.83 17.85
C HIS A 42 -4.06 6.86 17.03
N LEU A 43 -4.60 7.24 15.88
CA LEU A 43 -3.99 8.25 15.02
C LEU A 43 -3.81 9.56 15.80
N GLN A 44 -4.79 9.99 16.59
CA GLN A 44 -4.65 11.17 17.44
C GLN A 44 -3.51 11.08 18.49
N ALA A 45 -3.16 9.86 18.93
CA ALA A 45 -2.16 9.64 19.97
C ALA A 45 -0.77 9.23 19.45
N CYS A 46 -0.60 8.96 18.15
CA CYS A 46 0.63 8.40 17.60
C CYS A 46 1.03 9.06 16.27
N ALA A 47 2.01 9.96 16.33
CA ALA A 47 2.53 10.70 15.17
C ALA A 47 3.12 9.77 14.08
N ASP A 48 3.82 8.70 14.48
CA ASP A 48 4.41 7.75 13.53
C ASP A 48 3.34 7.06 12.67
N CYS A 49 2.21 6.71 13.27
CA CYS A 49 1.09 6.10 12.55
C CYS A 49 0.33 7.10 11.68
N GLN A 50 0.27 8.38 12.04
CA GLN A 50 -0.22 9.44 11.15
C GLN A 50 0.68 9.55 9.91
N ALA A 51 2.00 9.68 10.12
CA ALA A 51 2.97 9.78 9.03
C ALA A 51 2.93 8.56 8.10
N TYR A 52 2.77 7.35 8.67
CA TYR A 52 2.64 6.12 7.90
C TYR A 52 1.36 6.10 7.06
N LEU A 53 0.22 6.52 7.61
CA LEU A 53 -1.04 6.64 6.88
C LEU A 53 -0.94 7.65 5.72
N ASP A 54 -0.26 8.78 5.94
CA ASP A 54 -0.05 9.78 4.90
C ASP A 54 0.85 9.26 3.77
N GLN A 55 1.92 8.53 4.11
CA GLN A 55 2.74 7.83 3.12
C GLN A 55 1.90 6.82 2.33
N TYR A 56 1.05 6.03 3.01
CA TYR A 56 0.19 5.05 2.35
C TYR A 56 -0.78 5.71 1.35
N ARG A 57 -1.42 6.83 1.74
CA ARG A 57 -2.25 7.64 0.83
C ARG A 57 -1.45 8.15 -0.36
N LYS A 58 -0.20 8.59 -0.14
CA LYS A 58 0.66 9.08 -1.21
C LYS A 58 1.01 7.97 -2.21
N THR A 59 1.26 6.76 -1.74
CA THR A 59 1.47 5.59 -2.60
C THR A 59 0.26 5.34 -3.50
N ILE A 60 -0.96 5.36 -2.93
CA ILE A 60 -2.20 5.20 -3.72
C ILE A 60 -2.31 6.27 -4.82
N GLU A 61 -2.07 7.54 -4.48
CA GLU A 61 -2.10 8.65 -5.44
C GLU A 61 -1.10 8.42 -6.59
N LEU A 62 0.16 8.07 -6.25
CA LEU A 62 1.21 7.87 -7.24
C LEU A 62 0.92 6.67 -8.13
N THR A 63 0.44 5.56 -7.57
CA THR A 63 0.08 4.37 -8.35
C THR A 63 -1.10 4.65 -9.29
N ARG A 64 -2.09 5.42 -8.84
CA ARG A 64 -3.21 5.84 -9.72
C ARG A 64 -2.70 6.68 -10.89
N ARG A 65 -1.86 7.67 -10.62
CA ARG A 65 -1.25 8.51 -11.66
C ARG A 65 -0.38 7.70 -12.63
N ALA A 66 0.34 6.69 -12.13
CA ALA A 66 1.12 5.81 -12.99
C ALA A 66 0.24 4.97 -13.91
N ALA A 67 -0.94 4.53 -13.44
CA ALA A 67 -1.90 3.78 -14.24
C ALA A 67 -2.61 4.64 -15.32
N GLU A 68 -2.58 5.97 -15.20
CA GLU A 68 -3.08 6.89 -16.22
C GLU A 68 -2.10 7.06 -17.40
N VAL A 69 -0.84 6.62 -17.24
CA VAL A 69 0.14 6.63 -18.32
C VAL A 69 -0.26 5.56 -19.35
N PRO A 70 -0.44 5.92 -20.63
CA PRO A 70 -0.80 4.94 -21.65
C PRO A 70 0.30 3.88 -21.78
N GLU A 71 -0.12 2.64 -22.03
CA GLU A 71 0.84 1.58 -22.34
C GLU A 71 1.68 1.99 -23.58
N PRO A 72 3.01 1.83 -23.52
CA PRO A 72 3.85 2.11 -24.66
C PRO A 72 3.52 1.15 -25.81
N PRO A 73 3.73 1.56 -27.08
CA PRO A 73 3.51 0.68 -28.23
C PRO A 73 4.28 -0.64 -28.07
N GLN A 74 3.62 -1.76 -28.37
CA GLN A 74 4.19 -3.10 -28.20
C GLN A 74 5.54 -3.25 -28.92
N GLU A 75 5.68 -2.67 -30.11
CA GLU A 75 6.93 -2.66 -30.88
C GLU A 75 8.09 -2.00 -30.10
N LEU A 76 7.83 -0.88 -29.41
CA LEU A 76 8.83 -0.20 -28.59
C LEU A 76 9.28 -1.07 -27.41
N ILE A 77 8.34 -1.79 -26.78
CA ILE A 77 8.64 -2.73 -25.70
C ILE A 77 9.55 -3.84 -26.21
N GLU A 78 9.19 -4.46 -27.33
CA GLU A 78 9.93 -5.57 -27.93
C GLU A 78 11.35 -5.16 -28.34
N GLN A 79 11.49 -4.02 -29.02
CA GLN A 79 12.79 -3.48 -29.44
C GLN A 79 13.68 -3.15 -28.24
N THR A 80 13.11 -2.53 -27.19
CA THR A 80 13.86 -2.21 -25.97
C THR A 80 14.33 -3.47 -25.26
N LEU A 81 13.46 -4.48 -25.12
CA LEU A 81 13.81 -5.75 -24.50
C LEU A 81 14.86 -6.53 -25.30
N ALA A 82 14.77 -6.54 -26.63
CA ALA A 82 15.77 -7.17 -27.50
C ALA A 82 17.15 -6.52 -27.30
N PHE A 83 17.21 -5.19 -27.36
CA PHE A 83 18.43 -4.41 -27.11
C PHE A 83 19.04 -4.70 -25.74
N LEU A 84 18.22 -4.71 -24.68
CA LEU A 84 18.70 -4.97 -23.31
C LEU A 84 19.24 -6.40 -23.16
N ARG A 85 18.57 -7.41 -23.74
CA ARG A 85 19.03 -8.80 -23.68
C ARG A 85 20.38 -8.99 -24.37
N GLU A 86 20.55 -8.43 -25.57
CA GLU A 86 21.82 -8.50 -26.29
C GLU A 86 22.95 -7.86 -25.46
N ARG A 87 22.73 -6.66 -24.93
CA ARG A 87 23.69 -5.93 -24.09
C ARG A 87 24.06 -6.66 -22.81
N LEU A 88 23.08 -7.27 -22.14
CA LEU A 88 23.29 -8.01 -20.89
C LEU A 88 23.98 -9.36 -21.12
N SER A 89 23.80 -9.99 -22.29
CA SER A 89 24.45 -11.26 -22.65
C SER A 89 25.92 -11.11 -23.05
N GLN A 90 26.36 -9.90 -23.40
CA GLN A 90 27.75 -9.57 -23.78
C GLN A 90 28.62 -9.13 -22.59
N LYS A 91 28.11 -9.26 -21.35
CA LYS A 91 28.82 -9.00 -20.09
C LYS A 91 29.01 -10.32 -19.34
#